data_AF-A0A960S1R8-F1
#
_entry.id   AF-A0A960S1R8-F1
#
_cell.length_a   1.000
_cell.length_b   1.000
_cell.length_c   1.000
_cell.angle_alpha   90.00
_cell.angle_beta   90.00
_cell.angle_gamma   90.00
#
_symmetry.space_group_name_H-M   'P 1'
#
loop_
_entity.id
_entity.type
_entity.pdbx_description
1 polymer ?
#
loop_
_entity_poly.entity_id
_entity_poly.type
_entity_poly.pdbx_seq_one_letter_code
_entity_poly.pdbx_strand_id
1 'polypeptide(L)'
;MSLGKKLFLSLAFILSSLSAEVEQVTLIWQPGLCGSGCVKGLYRELGKIRGIDTIDINEGTGRAYLTWKPDVKFSFQPINVAVRIVGIRVNDIRLKVRGKIHGSAQNLELISEGDKTPFRLLNPIIPQGNRAPELKSTLNRQISPEVAQELLETAKNNQTVLIEGQFFQPYRSPPNNLVIERVTVFK
;
A
#
# COMPACT_ATOMS: atom_id res chain seq x y z
N MET A 1 -15.98 61.89 -8.01
CA MET A 1 -16.61 60.56 -8.13
C MET A 1 -15.53 59.51 -8.05
N SER A 2 -15.63 58.65 -7.03
CA SER A 2 -14.70 57.58 -6.67
C SER A 2 -14.77 56.44 -7.69
N LEU A 3 -13.63 55.97 -8.19
CA LEU A 3 -13.54 54.68 -8.89
C LEU A 3 -12.44 53.85 -8.23
N GLY A 4 -12.86 53.04 -7.26
CA GLY A 4 -12.00 52.17 -6.48
C GLY A 4 -11.30 51.13 -7.34
N LYS A 5 -9.96 51.07 -7.23
CA LYS A 5 -9.13 49.99 -7.74
C LYS A 5 -9.46 48.72 -6.95
N LYS A 6 -10.19 47.79 -7.57
CA LYS A 6 -10.38 46.45 -7.02
C LYS A 6 -9.07 45.69 -7.12
N LEU A 7 -8.47 45.48 -5.96
CA LEU A 7 -7.34 44.60 -5.71
C LEU A 7 -7.78 43.15 -5.99
N PHE A 8 -7.44 42.62 -7.17
CA PHE A 8 -7.58 41.19 -7.44
C PHE A 8 -6.44 40.47 -6.73
N LEU A 9 -6.69 40.03 -5.49
CA LEU A 9 -5.85 39.05 -4.81
C LEU A 9 -6.10 37.70 -5.49
N SER A 10 -5.29 37.37 -6.49
CA SER A 10 -5.22 36.01 -7.04
C SER A 10 -4.57 35.11 -6.00
N LEU A 11 -5.40 34.51 -5.14
CA LEU A 11 -5.02 33.44 -4.23
C LEU A 11 -4.71 32.20 -5.09
N ALA A 12 -3.46 32.07 -5.53
CA ALA A 12 -2.96 30.84 -6.12
C ALA A 12 -2.98 29.76 -5.02
N PHE A 13 -4.09 29.02 -4.96
CA PHE A 13 -4.17 27.76 -4.25
C PHE A 13 -3.09 26.86 -4.85
N ILE A 14 -1.99 26.71 -4.14
CA ILE A 14 -1.03 25.65 -4.36
C ILE A 14 -1.82 24.37 -4.08
N LEU A 15 -2.38 23.79 -5.15
CA LEU A 15 -2.91 22.44 -5.19
C LEU A 15 -1.72 21.51 -4.95
N SER A 16 -1.30 21.38 -3.69
CA SER A 16 -0.51 20.25 -3.26
C SER A 16 -1.35 19.03 -3.58
N SER A 17 -1.00 18.34 -4.66
CA SER A 17 -1.59 17.07 -5.05
C SER A 17 -1.63 16.19 -3.80
N LEU A 18 -2.81 16.01 -3.21
CA LEU A 18 -3.00 15.04 -2.14
C LEU A 18 -2.85 13.67 -2.80
N SER A 19 -1.62 13.22 -2.96
CA SER A 19 -1.34 11.81 -3.24
C SER A 19 -1.82 11.03 -2.02
N ALA A 20 -2.59 9.97 -2.24
CA ALA A 20 -2.95 9.09 -1.14
C ALA A 20 -1.71 8.45 -0.55
N GLU A 21 -1.69 8.28 0.77
CA GLU A 21 -0.56 7.66 1.45
C GLU A 21 -0.39 6.20 1.01
N VAL A 22 -1.49 5.46 0.84
CA VAL A 22 -1.46 4.24 0.04
C VAL A 22 -1.62 4.65 -1.42
N GLU A 23 -0.52 4.93 -2.11
CA GLU A 23 -0.56 5.45 -3.48
C GLU A 23 -1.13 4.42 -4.46
N GLN A 24 -0.74 3.16 -4.30
CA GLN A 24 -1.10 2.10 -5.22
C GLN A 24 -1.30 0.76 -4.50
N VAL A 25 -2.34 0.04 -4.90
CA VAL A 25 -2.57 -1.36 -4.59
C VAL A 25 -2.52 -2.14 -5.91
N THR A 26 -1.58 -3.07 -6.02
CA THR A 26 -1.51 -3.97 -7.18
C THR A 26 -1.99 -5.35 -6.78
N LEU A 27 -3.02 -5.86 -7.45
CA LEU A 27 -3.47 -7.25 -7.32
C LEU A 27 -2.84 -8.06 -8.44
N ILE A 28 -2.27 -9.22 -8.11
CA ILE A 28 -1.63 -10.11 -9.08
C ILE A 28 -2.25 -11.49 -8.98
N TRP A 29 -2.74 -12.01 -10.09
CA TRP A 29 -3.22 -13.39 -10.23
C TRP A 29 -2.54 -14.06 -11.42
N GLN A 30 -2.78 -15.36 -11.60
CA GLN A 30 -2.20 -16.10 -12.71
C GLN A 30 -2.85 -15.64 -14.04
N PRO A 31 -2.06 -15.26 -15.05
CA PRO A 31 -2.59 -14.88 -16.37
C PRO A 31 -3.50 -15.96 -16.95
N GLY A 32 -4.56 -15.54 -17.65
CA GLY A 32 -5.53 -16.44 -18.28
C GLY A 32 -6.59 -17.04 -17.36
N LEU A 33 -6.49 -16.91 -16.03
CA LEU A 33 -7.52 -17.44 -15.12
C LEU A 33 -8.77 -16.56 -14.98
N CYS A 34 -8.66 -15.27 -15.30
CA CYS A 34 -9.78 -14.33 -15.26
C CYS A 34 -10.00 -13.77 -16.66
N GLY A 35 -10.93 -14.38 -17.40
CA GLY A 35 -11.33 -13.89 -18.72
C GLY A 35 -12.18 -12.61 -18.66
N SER A 36 -12.49 -12.03 -19.82
CA SER A 36 -13.27 -10.78 -19.94
C SER A 36 -14.53 -10.65 -19.06
N GLY A 37 -15.32 -11.70 -18.90
CA GLY A 37 -16.50 -11.70 -18.03
C GLY A 37 -16.15 -11.56 -16.54
N CYS A 38 -15.10 -12.27 -16.11
CA CYS A 38 -14.52 -12.15 -14.77
C CYS A 38 -13.95 -10.74 -14.55
N VAL A 39 -13.22 -10.19 -15.53
CA VAL A 39 -12.64 -8.83 -15.46
C VAL A 39 -13.72 -7.76 -15.33
N LYS A 40 -14.81 -7.85 -16.12
CA LYS A 40 -15.96 -6.95 -15.99
C LYS A 40 -16.61 -7.02 -14.60
N GLY A 41 -16.75 -8.23 -14.06
CA GLY A 41 -17.21 -8.43 -12.69
C GLY A 41 -16.27 -7.79 -11.68
N LEU A 42 -14.96 -7.97 -11.85
CA LEU A 42 -13.94 -7.46 -10.93
C LEU A 42 -13.94 -5.93 -10.92
N TYR A 43 -13.95 -5.31 -12.10
CA TYR A 43 -14.05 -3.86 -12.24
C TYR A 43 -15.29 -3.31 -11.51
N ARG A 44 -16.45 -3.96 -11.69
CA ARG A 44 -17.70 -3.58 -11.03
C ARG A 44 -17.61 -3.70 -9.50
N GLU A 45 -17.08 -4.80 -8.98
CA GLU A 45 -17.00 -5.00 -7.53
C GLU A 45 -15.96 -4.09 -6.87
N LEU A 46 -14.81 -3.87 -7.51
CA LEU A 46 -13.80 -2.93 -7.05
C LEU A 46 -14.31 -1.49 -7.10
N GLY A 47 -15.07 -1.11 -8.14
CA GLY A 47 -15.64 0.24 -8.27
C GLY A 47 -16.63 0.63 -7.16
N LYS A 48 -17.13 -0.33 -6.38
CA LYS A 48 -17.99 -0.08 -5.21
C LYS A 48 -17.18 0.28 -3.96
N ILE A 49 -15.87 0.07 -3.97
CA ILE A 49 -15.02 0.30 -2.80
C ILE A 49 -14.74 1.80 -2.69
N ARG A 50 -15.27 2.43 -1.63
CA ARG A 50 -15.19 3.88 -1.39
C ARG A 50 -13.78 4.46 -1.59
N GLY A 51 -12.76 3.74 -1.11
CA GLY A 51 -11.37 4.18 -1.10
C GLY A 51 -10.63 4.05 -2.43
N ILE A 52 -11.17 3.36 -3.43
CA ILE A 52 -10.53 3.26 -4.74
C ILE A 52 -10.89 4.49 -5.57
N ASP A 53 -9.88 5.09 -6.21
CA ASP A 53 -10.03 6.22 -7.13
C ASP A 53 -10.05 5.75 -8.59
N THR A 54 -8.95 5.15 -9.05
CA THR A 54 -8.85 4.56 -10.39
C THR A 54 -8.60 3.06 -10.35
N ILE A 55 -9.08 2.38 -11.39
CA ILE A 55 -8.92 0.94 -11.60
C ILE A 55 -8.39 0.74 -13.01
N ASP A 56 -7.22 0.15 -13.15
CA ASP A 56 -6.68 -0.32 -14.42
C ASP A 56 -6.45 -1.84 -14.34
N ILE A 57 -7.09 -2.60 -15.23
CA ILE A 57 -7.00 -4.06 -15.24
C ILE A 57 -6.38 -4.51 -16.55
N ASN A 58 -5.22 -5.16 -16.43
CA ASN A 58 -4.57 -5.83 -17.53
C ASN A 58 -4.85 -7.34 -17.46
N GLU A 59 -5.88 -7.77 -18.20
CA GLU A 59 -6.31 -9.17 -18.32
C GLU A 59 -5.15 -10.08 -18.79
N GLY A 60 -4.39 -9.64 -19.79
CA GLY A 60 -3.32 -10.42 -20.40
C GLY A 60 -2.17 -10.73 -19.45
N THR A 61 -1.93 -9.86 -18.46
CA THR A 61 -0.88 -10.07 -17.46
C THR A 61 -1.39 -10.52 -16.09
N GLY A 62 -2.71 -10.61 -15.91
CA GLY A 62 -3.31 -10.96 -14.64
C GLY A 62 -3.05 -9.93 -13.53
N ARG A 63 -3.16 -8.64 -13.86
CA ARG A 63 -2.88 -7.54 -12.91
C ARG A 63 -4.02 -6.53 -12.85
N ALA A 64 -4.27 -6.02 -11.65
CA ALA A 64 -5.10 -4.84 -11.43
C ALA A 64 -4.31 -3.81 -10.64
N TYR A 65 -4.22 -2.58 -11.17
CA TYR A 65 -3.63 -1.43 -10.53
C TYR A 65 -4.73 -0.54 -10.01
N LEU A 66 -4.75 -0.34 -8.70
CA LEU A 66 -5.74 0.47 -8.00
C LEU A 66 -5.01 1.65 -7.40
N THR A 67 -5.49 2.86 -7.68
CA THR A 67 -5.06 4.04 -6.92
C THR A 67 -6.05 4.28 -5.79
N TRP A 68 -5.54 4.73 -4.65
CA TRP A 68 -6.37 5.01 -3.49
C TRP A 68 -6.72 6.50 -3.42
N LYS A 69 -7.86 6.82 -2.82
CA LYS A 69 -8.24 8.20 -2.53
C LYS A 69 -7.48 8.73 -1.31
N PRO A 70 -7.03 9.98 -1.33
CA PRO A 70 -6.21 10.52 -0.24
C PRO A 70 -6.93 10.66 1.11
N ASP A 71 -8.23 10.92 1.09
CA ASP A 71 -9.03 11.19 2.30
C ASP A 71 -9.77 9.96 2.83
N VAL A 72 -9.38 8.76 2.39
CA VAL A 72 -10.05 7.52 2.75
C VAL A 72 -9.08 6.55 3.40
N LYS A 73 -9.42 6.11 4.61
CA LYS A 73 -8.64 5.09 5.31
C LYS A 73 -8.54 3.79 4.50
N PHE A 74 -7.32 3.28 4.36
CA PHE A 74 -7.05 2.02 3.70
C PHE A 74 -7.70 0.86 4.45
N SER A 75 -8.36 -0.02 3.69
CA SER A 75 -8.90 -1.28 4.19
C SER A 75 -8.80 -2.34 3.12
N PHE A 76 -8.15 -3.45 3.45
CA PHE A 76 -8.02 -4.58 2.55
C PHE A 76 -9.30 -5.43 2.47
N GLN A 77 -10.15 -5.43 3.50
CA GLN A 77 -11.29 -6.34 3.58
C GLN A 77 -12.29 -6.18 2.41
N PRO A 78 -12.67 -4.97 1.97
CA PRO A 78 -13.51 -4.81 0.78
C PRO A 78 -12.88 -5.38 -0.49
N ILE A 79 -11.55 -5.25 -0.65
CA ILE A 79 -10.82 -5.82 -1.78
C ILE A 79 -10.90 -7.35 -1.72
N ASN A 80 -10.61 -7.95 -0.56
CA ASN A 80 -10.70 -9.40 -0.35
C ASN A 80 -12.12 -9.95 -0.64
N VAL A 81 -13.17 -9.19 -0.36
CA VAL A 81 -14.55 -9.56 -0.72
C VAL A 81 -14.78 -9.46 -2.23
N ALA A 82 -14.40 -8.34 -2.85
CA ALA A 82 -14.58 -8.12 -4.29
C ALA A 82 -13.91 -9.23 -5.13
N VAL A 83 -12.66 -9.58 -4.81
CA VAL A 83 -11.93 -10.64 -5.53
C VAL A 83 -12.55 -12.03 -5.34
N ARG A 84 -13.15 -12.30 -4.18
CA ARG A 84 -13.85 -13.57 -3.90
C ARG A 84 -15.16 -13.69 -4.65
N ILE A 85 -15.93 -12.61 -4.76
CA ILE A 85 -17.21 -12.59 -5.49
C ILE A 85 -17.00 -13.02 -6.94
N VAL A 86 -15.90 -12.61 -7.55
CA VAL A 86 -15.57 -12.95 -8.94
C VAL A 86 -14.78 -14.25 -9.08
N GLY A 87 -14.46 -14.92 -7.97
CA GLY A 87 -13.78 -16.21 -7.96
C GLY A 87 -12.28 -16.18 -8.30
N ILE A 88 -11.63 -15.01 -8.28
CA ILE A 88 -10.19 -14.94 -8.57
C ILE A 88 -9.35 -15.31 -7.33
N ARG A 89 -8.30 -16.08 -7.57
CA ARG A 89 -7.25 -16.32 -6.58
C ARG A 89 -6.11 -15.33 -6.80
N VAL A 90 -6.06 -14.31 -5.96
CA VAL A 90 -4.93 -13.37 -5.90
C VAL A 90 -3.72 -14.11 -5.30
N ASN A 91 -2.62 -14.11 -6.05
CA ASN A 91 -1.34 -14.72 -5.67
C ASN A 91 -0.48 -13.76 -4.86
N ASP A 92 -0.50 -12.48 -5.22
CA ASP A 92 0.28 -11.44 -4.57
C ASP A 92 -0.49 -10.12 -4.56
N ILE A 93 -0.26 -9.34 -3.51
CA ILE A 93 -0.79 -7.98 -3.36
C ILE A 93 0.39 -7.10 -3.03
N ARG A 94 0.60 -6.05 -3.82
CA ARG A 94 1.67 -5.09 -3.58
C ARG A 94 1.09 -3.76 -3.18
N LEU A 95 1.72 -3.12 -2.22
CA LEU A 95 1.39 -1.78 -1.79
C LEU A 95 2.57 -0.86 -1.99
N LYS A 96 2.23 0.39 -2.26
CA LYS A 96 3.15 1.53 -2.21
C LYS A 96 2.60 2.48 -1.15
N VAL A 97 3.27 2.56 -0.02
CA VAL A 97 2.77 3.26 1.18
C VAL A 97 3.75 4.33 1.63
N ARG A 98 3.29 5.58 1.64
CA ARG A 98 3.94 6.72 2.25
C ARG A 98 3.58 6.81 3.74
N GLY A 99 4.54 7.17 4.57
CA GLY A 99 4.32 7.25 6.02
C GLY A 99 5.56 7.59 6.81
N LYS A 100 5.42 7.55 8.13
CA LYS A 100 6.52 7.67 9.08
C LYS A 100 6.78 6.35 9.78
N ILE A 101 8.05 6.12 10.13
CA ILE A 101 8.46 4.95 10.88
C ILE A 101 8.24 5.20 12.39
N HIS A 102 7.69 4.19 13.06
CA HIS A 102 7.46 4.16 14.50
C HIS A 102 7.88 2.81 15.11
N GLY A 103 8.04 2.79 16.43
CA GLY A 103 8.26 1.56 17.20
C GLY A 103 9.70 1.35 17.64
N SER A 104 10.07 0.09 17.83
CA SER A 104 11.40 -0.36 18.27
C SER A 104 11.97 -1.39 17.30
N ALA A 105 13.27 -1.73 17.42
CA ALA A 105 13.97 -2.62 16.49
C ALA A 105 13.23 -3.95 16.20
N GLN A 106 12.48 -4.49 17.16
CA GLN A 106 11.74 -5.75 17.02
C GLN A 106 10.30 -5.57 16.53
N ASN A 107 9.76 -4.36 16.58
CA ASN A 107 8.37 -4.03 16.27
C ASN A 107 8.31 -2.68 15.52
N LEU A 108 8.93 -2.62 14.34
CA LEU A 108 8.85 -1.44 13.49
C LEU A 108 7.52 -1.43 12.73
N GLU A 109 6.93 -0.25 12.68
CA GLU A 109 5.70 0.00 11.94
C GLU A 109 5.87 1.23 11.06
N LEU A 110 5.26 1.21 9.89
CA LEU A 110 5.00 2.40 9.12
C LEU A 110 3.57 2.86 9.44
N ILE A 111 3.42 4.11 9.87
CA ILE A 111 2.12 4.76 10.03
C ILE A 111 1.98 5.76 8.88
N SER A 112 0.99 5.54 8.02
CA SER A 112 0.67 6.44 6.92
C SER A 112 0.26 7.83 7.43
N GLU A 113 0.72 8.91 6.77
CA GLU A 113 0.64 10.25 7.37
C GLU A 113 -0.80 10.79 7.46
N GLY A 114 -1.61 10.56 6.43
CA GLY A 114 -2.99 11.00 6.32
C GLY A 114 -3.97 10.16 7.15
N ASP A 115 -4.14 8.88 6.81
CA ASP A 115 -5.20 8.03 7.39
C ASP A 115 -4.78 7.25 8.65
N LYS A 116 -3.52 7.40 9.08
CA LYS A 116 -2.94 6.76 10.26
C LYS A 116 -3.09 5.24 10.27
N THR A 117 -3.11 4.61 9.10
CA THR A 117 -3.14 3.15 9.00
C THR A 117 -1.77 2.59 9.38
N PRO A 118 -1.69 1.72 10.41
CA PRO A 118 -0.43 1.08 10.77
C PRO A 118 -0.16 -0.11 9.85
N PHE A 119 1.10 -0.23 9.44
CA PHE A 119 1.65 -1.37 8.71
C PHE A 119 2.85 -1.90 9.49
N ARG A 120 2.72 -3.10 10.06
CA ARG A 120 3.87 -3.79 10.65
C ARG A 120 4.86 -4.14 9.55
N LEU A 121 6.11 -3.75 9.74
CA LEU A 121 7.15 -3.97 8.76
C LEU A 121 7.78 -5.35 8.94
N LEU A 122 8.04 -6.00 7.81
CA LEU A 122 8.64 -7.33 7.73
C LEU A 122 9.76 -7.33 6.69
N ASN A 123 10.77 -8.15 6.90
CA ASN A 123 11.74 -8.41 5.85
C ASN A 123 11.22 -9.41 4.81
N PRO A 124 11.80 -9.43 3.60
CA PRO A 124 11.66 -10.56 2.68
C PRO A 124 12.08 -11.87 3.35
N ILE A 125 11.62 -12.99 2.81
CA ILE A 125 12.07 -14.30 3.29
C ILE A 125 13.57 -14.42 3.04
N ILE A 126 14.34 -14.62 4.10
CA ILE A 126 15.75 -14.97 4.03
C ILE A 126 15.85 -16.50 4.13
N PRO A 127 16.29 -17.21 3.08
CA PRO A 127 16.49 -18.66 3.17
C PRO A 127 17.53 -18.98 4.26
N GLN A 128 17.15 -19.79 5.25
CA GLN A 128 18.07 -20.22 6.31
C GLN A 128 18.56 -21.66 6.02
N GLY A 129 19.71 -21.75 5.35
CA GLY A 129 20.37 -23.03 5.05
C GLY A 129 19.49 -24.01 4.27
N ASN A 130 19.53 -25.30 4.66
CA ASN A 130 18.80 -26.38 3.98
C ASN A 130 17.32 -26.53 4.40
N ARG A 131 16.75 -25.59 5.16
CA ARG A 131 15.33 -25.64 5.55
C ARG A 131 14.49 -24.85 4.55
N ALA A 132 13.42 -25.48 4.05
CA ALA A 132 12.44 -24.77 3.25
C ALA A 132 11.77 -23.67 4.09
N PRO A 133 11.68 -22.42 3.61
CA PRO A 133 11.06 -21.35 4.36
C PRO A 133 9.55 -21.54 4.47
N GLU A 134 8.99 -21.24 5.65
CA GLU A 134 7.55 -21.23 5.85
C GLU A 134 6.92 -20.01 5.16
N LEU A 135 6.27 -20.23 4.00
CA LEU A 135 5.74 -19.13 3.18
C LEU A 135 4.61 -18.32 3.86
N LYS A 136 3.91 -18.91 4.82
CA LYS A 136 2.77 -18.31 5.53
C LYS A 136 3.10 -17.85 6.97
N SER A 137 4.38 -17.80 7.31
CA SER A 137 4.83 -17.39 8.64
C SER A 137 5.45 -15.99 8.60
N THR A 138 5.36 -15.28 9.73
CA THR A 138 6.13 -14.05 9.96
C THR A 138 7.47 -14.35 10.64
N LEU A 139 7.68 -15.57 11.14
CA LEU A 139 8.87 -15.94 11.92
C LEU A 139 10.17 -15.88 11.10
N ASN A 140 10.10 -16.21 9.82
CA ASN A 140 11.20 -16.14 8.85
C ASN A 140 11.30 -14.78 8.13
N ARG A 141 10.61 -13.76 8.64
CA ARG A 141 10.53 -12.41 8.06
C ARG A 141 10.91 -11.32 9.07
N GLN A 142 11.67 -11.69 10.09
CA GLN A 142 12.16 -10.74 11.09
C GLN A 142 13.06 -9.69 10.43
N ILE A 143 12.90 -8.43 10.84
CA ILE A 143 13.74 -7.34 10.38
C ILE A 143 15.17 -7.59 10.88
N SER A 144 16.14 -7.50 9.97
CA SER A 144 17.55 -7.64 10.33
C SER A 144 18.03 -6.41 11.12
N PRO A 145 19.06 -6.54 11.97
CA PRO A 145 19.58 -5.42 12.75
C PRO A 145 19.95 -4.20 11.90
N GLU A 146 20.50 -4.43 10.71
CA GLU A 146 20.95 -3.38 9.79
C GLU A 146 19.77 -2.55 9.26
N VAL A 147 18.73 -3.23 8.75
CA VAL A 147 17.51 -2.57 8.26
C VAL A 147 16.78 -1.87 9.43
N ALA A 148 16.75 -2.51 10.60
CA ALA A 148 16.12 -1.91 11.78
C ALA A 148 16.83 -0.60 12.18
N GLN A 149 18.16 -0.57 12.12
CA GLN A 149 18.93 0.62 12.43
C GLN A 149 18.65 1.76 11.45
N GLU A 150 18.67 1.48 10.14
CA GLU A 150 18.38 2.48 9.10
C GLU A 150 16.99 3.10 9.27
N LEU A 151 15.98 2.26 9.53
CA LEU A 151 14.61 2.71 9.74
C LEU A 151 14.45 3.51 11.04
N LEU A 152 15.16 3.13 12.11
CA LEU A 152 15.16 3.89 13.37
C LEU A 152 15.87 5.24 13.25
N GLU A 153 16.94 5.34 12.46
CA GLU A 153 17.60 6.61 12.15
C GLU A 153 16.66 7.54 11.37
N THR A 154 15.96 6.99 10.37
CA THR A 154 14.91 7.70 9.63
C THR A 154 13.80 8.20 10.55
N ALA A 155 13.35 7.39 11.51
CA ALA A 155 12.36 7.75 12.51
C ALA A 155 12.86 8.89 13.43
N LYS A 156 14.11 8.80 13.91
CA LYS A 156 14.74 9.84 14.75
C LYS A 156 14.82 11.19 14.05
N ASN A 157 15.09 11.17 12.74
CA ASN A 157 15.16 12.36 11.91
C ASN A 157 13.78 12.87 11.47
N ASN A 158 12.67 12.24 11.92
CA ASN A 158 11.30 12.59 11.58
C ASN A 158 11.03 12.63 10.06
N GLN A 159 11.75 11.80 9.31
CA GLN A 159 11.66 11.75 7.85
C GLN A 159 10.45 10.92 7.40
N THR A 160 9.83 11.34 6.31
CA THR A 160 8.80 10.57 5.63
C THR A 160 9.47 9.56 4.69
N VAL A 161 8.92 8.36 4.63
CA VAL A 161 9.34 7.31 3.69
C VAL A 161 8.22 6.87 2.78
N LEU A 162 8.59 6.32 1.64
CA LEU A 162 7.75 5.52 0.75
C LEU A 162 8.27 4.09 0.75
N ILE A 163 7.46 3.15 1.22
CA ILE A 163 7.78 1.73 1.21
C ILE A 163 6.94 1.03 0.15
N GLU A 164 7.62 0.33 -0.75
CA GLU A 164 7.01 -0.57 -1.72
C GLU A 164 7.27 -2.01 -1.31
N GLY A 165 6.25 -2.85 -1.41
CA GLY A 165 6.42 -4.29 -1.30
C GLY A 165 5.13 -5.06 -1.08
N GLN A 166 5.28 -6.34 -0.73
CA GLN A 166 4.16 -7.26 -0.57
C GLN A 166 3.33 -6.97 0.69
N PHE A 167 2.01 -6.85 0.51
CA PHE A 167 1.06 -6.90 1.60
C PHE A 167 0.87 -8.35 2.05
N PHE A 168 1.18 -8.62 3.31
CA PHE A 168 1.22 -9.96 3.85
C PHE A 168 0.24 -10.12 5.01
N GLN A 169 -0.84 -10.88 4.78
CA GLN A 169 -1.80 -11.27 5.82
C GLN A 169 -2.11 -12.76 5.72
N PRO A 170 -1.27 -13.64 6.29
CA PRO A 170 -1.41 -15.09 6.12
C PRO A 170 -2.75 -15.62 6.62
N TYR A 171 -3.32 -14.99 7.66
CA TYR A 171 -4.62 -15.32 8.24
C TYR A 171 -5.76 -14.42 7.75
N ARG A 172 -5.49 -13.53 6.77
CA ARG A 172 -6.46 -12.57 6.21
C ARG A 172 -7.18 -11.72 7.26
N SER A 173 -6.45 -11.39 8.33
CA SER A 173 -6.89 -10.55 9.42
C SER A 173 -5.74 -9.60 9.80
N PRO A 174 -6.04 -8.49 10.49
CA PRO A 174 -5.01 -7.64 11.09
C PRO A 174 -4.01 -8.45 11.95
N PRO A 175 -2.78 -7.96 12.12
CA PRO A 175 -2.27 -6.66 11.65
C PRO A 175 -2.07 -6.60 10.13
N ASN A 176 -2.04 -5.39 9.58
CA ASN A 176 -1.56 -5.17 8.21
C ASN A 176 -0.04 -5.35 8.22
N ASN A 177 0.50 -6.33 7.51
CA ASN A 177 1.96 -6.45 7.38
C ASN A 177 2.39 -6.02 5.98
N LEU A 178 3.50 -5.28 5.93
CA LEU A 178 4.14 -4.84 4.70
C LEU A 178 5.57 -5.37 4.68
N VAL A 179 5.86 -6.19 3.68
CA VAL A 179 7.21 -6.68 3.41
C VAL A 179 7.99 -5.56 2.75
N ILE A 180 9.14 -5.20 3.30
CA ILE A 180 10.00 -4.13 2.78
C ILE A 180 10.77 -4.68 1.58
N GLU A 181 10.37 -4.30 0.36
CA GLU A 181 11.14 -4.61 -0.86
C GLU A 181 11.96 -3.40 -1.33
N ARG A 182 11.42 -2.19 -1.16
CA ARG A 182 12.11 -0.93 -1.47
C ARG A 182 11.69 0.17 -0.52
N VAL A 183 12.65 1.00 -0.10
CA VAL A 183 12.44 2.19 0.72
C VAL A 183 12.97 3.40 -0.01
N THR A 184 12.19 4.47 -0.07
CA THR A 184 12.63 5.80 -0.51
C THR A 184 12.43 6.78 0.63
N VAL A 185 13.48 7.49 1.02
CA VAL A 185 13.44 8.48 2.10
C VAL A 185 13.30 9.88 1.51
N PHE A 186 12.30 10.63 1.96
CA PHE A 186 12.15 12.05 1.62
C PHE A 186 12.84 12.90 2.70
N LYS A 187 13.68 13.83 2.24
CA LYS A 187 14.39 14.79 3.09
C LYS A 187 13.57 16.06 3.27
#